data_AF-A0A2E6N227-F1
#
_entry.id   AF-A0A2E6N227-F1
#
_cell.length_a   1.000
_cell.length_b   1.000
_cell.length_c   1.000
_cell.angle_alpha   90.00
_cell.angle_beta   90.00
_cell.angle_gamma   90.00
#
_symmetry.space_group_name_H-M   'P 1'
#
loop_
_entity.id
_entity.type
_entity.pdbx_description
1 polymer ?
#
loop_
_entity_poly.entity_id
_entity_poly.type
_entity_poly.pdbx_seq_one_letter_code
_entity_poly.pdbx_strand_id
1 'polypeptide(L)'
;MPPGHSNAIFINDTNPILTEDPIDAFEEAARQGAFIFTNHLQSTAQRKNGIASYDPMHLELIEKNMLHGIEIVNEANYSDEALQIALDYNLTLVGTSDVPGLTDWMYDIPHGGHWPVTLVFARERGPETIQEALFNQQTVVWFNDLFIGKQK
;
A
#
# COMPACT_ATOMS: atom_id res chain seq x y z
N MET A 1 3.69 8.29 -14.85
CA MET A 1 3.97 9.65 -14.31
C MET A 1 4.03 9.51 -12.80
N PRO A 2 5.03 10.07 -12.12
CA PRO A 2 5.04 10.13 -10.67
C PRO A 2 3.84 10.96 -10.16
N PRO A 3 3.29 10.64 -8.98
CA PRO A 3 3.69 9.57 -8.07
C PRO A 3 3.07 8.19 -8.41
N GLY A 4 2.39 8.06 -9.55
CA GLY A 4 1.63 6.85 -9.88
C GLY A 4 0.29 6.84 -9.15
N HIS A 5 -0.08 5.71 -8.55
CA HIS A 5 -1.28 5.60 -7.71
C HIS A 5 -0.89 5.41 -6.24
N SER A 6 -1.69 5.97 -5.34
CA SER A 6 -1.51 5.82 -3.90
C SER A 6 -2.85 5.85 -3.20
N ASN A 7 -2.95 5.11 -2.10
CA ASN A 7 -4.12 5.12 -1.25
C ASN A 7 -3.83 5.91 0.02
N ALA A 8 -4.76 6.78 0.39
CA ALA A 8 -4.81 7.45 1.68
C ALA A 8 -6.00 6.87 2.47
N ILE A 9 -5.71 6.12 3.54
CA ILE A 9 -6.73 5.54 4.41
C ILE A 9 -6.76 6.26 5.78
N PHE A 10 -7.88 6.15 6.50
CA PHE A 10 -8.19 6.91 7.73
C PHE A 10 -8.37 8.43 7.52
N ILE A 11 -8.68 8.85 6.30
CA ILE A 11 -9.11 10.22 6.00
C ILE A 11 -10.53 10.48 6.54
N ASN A 12 -10.84 11.75 6.78
CA ASN A 12 -12.14 12.21 7.26
C ASN A 12 -13.01 12.79 6.13
N ASP A 13 -12.39 13.40 5.12
CA ASP A 13 -13.07 13.97 3.94
C ASP A 13 -12.23 13.76 2.68
N THR A 14 -12.83 13.15 1.66
CA THR A 14 -12.20 12.90 0.36
C THR A 14 -12.21 14.12 -0.56
N ASN A 15 -13.18 15.04 -0.40
CA ASN A 15 -13.34 16.16 -1.31
C ASN A 15 -12.12 17.07 -1.42
N PRO A 16 -11.45 17.48 -0.31
CA PRO A 16 -10.31 18.39 -0.41
C PRO A 16 -9.05 17.71 -0.99
N ILE A 17 -9.03 16.38 -1.11
CA ILE A 17 -7.92 15.62 -1.73
C ILE A 17 -7.95 15.73 -3.27
N LEU A 18 -9.09 16.11 -3.85
CA LEU A 18 -9.21 16.34 -5.30
C LEU A 18 -8.55 17.69 -5.67
N THR A 19 -7.25 17.65 -5.95
CA THR A 19 -6.43 18.80 -6.33
C THR A 19 -5.84 18.64 -7.73
N GLU A 20 -5.33 19.74 -8.32
CA GLU A 20 -4.62 19.69 -9.59
C GLU A 20 -3.16 19.22 -9.43
N ASP A 21 -2.48 19.68 -8.37
CA ASP A 21 -1.13 19.23 -8.03
C ASP A 21 -1.22 17.99 -7.13
N PRO A 22 -0.55 16.88 -7.48
CA PRO A 22 -0.52 15.70 -6.63
C PRO A 22 0.13 15.98 -5.26
N ILE A 23 1.11 16.87 -5.12
CA ILE A 23 1.70 17.20 -3.80
C ILE A 23 0.62 17.75 -2.87
N ASP A 24 -0.24 18.65 -3.34
CA ASP A 24 -1.33 19.21 -2.54
C ASP A 24 -2.29 18.09 -2.03
N ALA A 25 -2.55 17.07 -2.84
CA ALA A 25 -3.37 15.92 -2.44
C ALA A 25 -2.73 15.12 -1.30
N PHE A 26 -1.42 14.89 -1.37
CA PHE A 26 -0.67 14.22 -0.31
C PHE A 26 -0.59 15.07 0.97
N GLU A 27 -0.39 16.38 0.84
CA GLU A 27 -0.38 17.32 1.97
C GLU A 27 -1.73 17.34 2.68
N GLU A 28 -2.84 17.40 1.93
CA GLU A 28 -4.18 17.38 2.51
C GLU A 28 -4.49 16.03 3.19
N ALA A 29 -4.15 14.90 2.56
CA ALA A 29 -4.30 13.59 3.17
C ALA A 29 -3.46 13.47 4.47
N ALA A 30 -2.22 13.93 4.46
CA ALA A 30 -1.35 13.96 5.63
C ALA A 30 -1.91 14.87 6.74
N ARG A 31 -2.47 16.04 6.38
CA ARG A 31 -3.14 16.95 7.33
C ARG A 31 -4.32 16.29 8.05
N GLN A 32 -5.00 15.36 7.40
CA GLN A 32 -6.08 14.56 8.00
C GLN A 32 -5.58 13.38 8.85
N GLY A 33 -4.26 13.16 8.92
CA GLY A 33 -3.67 12.04 9.66
C GLY A 33 -3.71 10.72 8.89
N ALA A 34 -3.84 10.75 7.56
CA ALA A 34 -3.98 9.55 6.76
C ALA A 34 -2.75 8.65 6.83
N PHE A 35 -2.99 7.34 6.79
CA PHE A 35 -1.94 6.38 6.45
C PHE A 35 -1.89 6.26 4.92
N ILE A 36 -0.85 6.82 4.33
CA ILE A 36 -0.61 6.85 2.88
C ILE A 36 0.36 5.75 2.43
N PHE A 37 0.03 5.01 1.36
CA PHE A 37 0.92 4.02 0.74
C PHE A 37 0.85 4.03 -0.80
N THR A 38 1.95 3.67 -1.46
CA THR A 38 2.00 3.55 -2.94
C THR A 38 1.41 2.23 -3.41
N ASN A 39 0.61 2.28 -4.48
CA ASN A 39 -0.04 1.10 -5.06
C ASN A 39 0.78 0.58 -6.25
N HIS A 40 0.84 -0.75 -6.38
CA HIS A 40 1.27 -1.50 -7.57
C HIS A 40 2.36 -0.83 -8.45
N LEU A 41 3.51 -0.43 -7.89
CA LEU A 41 4.55 0.33 -8.61
C LEU A 41 5.11 -0.40 -9.84
N GLN A 42 5.04 -1.73 -9.84
CA GLN A 42 5.43 -2.62 -10.93
C GLN A 42 4.42 -2.65 -12.09
N SER A 43 3.27 -1.96 -11.97
CA SER A 43 2.21 -1.98 -12.99
C SER A 43 2.75 -1.56 -14.36
N THR A 44 2.65 -2.49 -15.32
CA THR A 44 3.14 -2.26 -16.69
C THR A 44 2.37 -1.18 -17.44
N ALA A 45 1.16 -0.84 -16.97
CA ALA A 45 0.38 0.29 -17.45
C ALA A 45 1.06 1.64 -17.11
N GLN A 46 1.76 1.72 -15.98
CA GLN A 46 2.47 2.93 -15.54
C GLN A 46 3.97 2.89 -15.88
N ARG A 47 4.61 1.71 -15.78
CA ARG A 47 6.03 1.49 -16.04
C ARG A 47 6.23 0.33 -17.01
N LYS A 48 6.57 0.63 -18.26
CA LYS A 48 6.67 -0.37 -19.35
C LYS A 48 7.64 -1.54 -19.08
N ASN A 49 8.66 -1.33 -18.25
CA ASN A 49 9.63 -2.38 -17.90
C ASN A 49 9.16 -3.27 -16.73
N GLY A 50 8.06 -2.92 -16.05
CA GLY A 50 7.52 -3.67 -14.91
C GLY A 50 8.38 -3.64 -13.66
N ILE A 51 9.42 -2.80 -13.60
CA ILE A 51 10.34 -2.73 -12.46
C ILE A 51 9.85 -1.64 -11.52
N ALA A 52 9.51 -2.01 -10.28
CA ALA A 52 9.15 -1.03 -9.26
C ALA A 52 10.38 -0.17 -8.92
N SER A 53 10.20 1.15 -8.95
CA SER A 53 11.24 2.11 -8.58
C SER A 53 10.63 3.39 -8.04
N TYR A 54 11.36 4.05 -7.13
CA TYR A 54 11.01 5.38 -6.66
C TYR A 54 11.74 6.46 -7.45
N ASP A 55 10.93 7.38 -7.99
CA ASP A 55 11.38 8.68 -8.51
C ASP A 55 11.59 9.68 -7.35
N PRO A 56 12.31 10.80 -7.57
CA PRO A 56 12.61 11.78 -6.51
C PRO A 56 11.40 12.28 -5.72
N MET A 57 10.23 12.39 -6.35
CA MET A 57 8.98 12.76 -5.68
C MET A 57 8.59 11.79 -4.56
N HIS A 58 8.77 10.48 -4.73
CA HIS A 58 8.45 9.51 -3.67
C HIS A 58 9.40 9.67 -2.48
N LEU A 59 10.68 9.95 -2.76
CA LEU A 59 11.68 10.18 -1.72
C LEU A 59 11.34 11.43 -0.92
N GLU A 60 10.94 12.51 -1.61
CA GLU A 60 10.46 13.73 -0.96
C GLU A 60 9.21 13.47 -0.08
N LEU A 61 8.26 12.67 -0.56
CA LEU A 61 7.07 12.31 0.22
C LEU A 61 7.42 11.48 1.45
N ILE A 62 8.39 10.57 1.38
CA ILE A 62 8.89 9.81 2.54
C ILE A 62 9.57 10.75 3.53
N GLU A 63 10.46 11.62 3.05
CA GLU A 63 11.18 12.60 3.89
C GLU A 63 10.23 13.55 4.62
N LYS A 64 9.13 13.94 3.96
CA LYS A 64 8.07 14.78 4.54
C LYS A 64 7.08 14.02 5.42
N ASN A 65 7.26 12.71 5.63
CA ASN A 65 6.33 11.84 6.36
C ASN A 65 4.90 11.90 5.77
N MET A 66 4.82 11.83 4.45
CA MET A 66 3.58 11.77 3.65
C MET A 66 3.45 10.45 2.88
N LEU A 67 4.38 9.50 3.08
CA LEU A 67 4.32 8.16 2.52
C LEU A 67 4.87 7.14 3.54
N HIS A 68 4.03 6.19 3.97
CA HIS A 68 4.29 5.34 5.13
C HIS A 68 4.31 3.84 4.80
N GLY A 69 3.81 3.47 3.62
CA GLY A 69 3.69 2.09 3.19
C GLY A 69 3.89 1.93 1.69
N ILE A 70 4.02 0.68 1.28
CA ILE A 70 4.14 0.27 -0.11
C ILE A 70 3.43 -1.05 -0.30
N GLU A 71 2.67 -1.13 -1.39
CA GLU A 71 2.05 -2.36 -1.82
C GLU A 71 3.08 -3.29 -2.47
N ILE A 72 3.30 -4.44 -1.85
CA ILE A 72 4.22 -5.48 -2.35
C ILE A 72 3.48 -6.61 -3.08
N VAL A 73 2.17 -6.71 -2.85
CA VAL A 73 1.26 -7.61 -3.56
C VAL A 73 0.00 -6.86 -3.94
N ASN A 74 -0.32 -6.84 -5.23
CA ASN A 74 -1.55 -6.30 -5.78
C ASN A 74 -2.21 -7.36 -6.66
N GLU A 75 -3.48 -7.68 -6.42
CA GLU A 75 -4.19 -8.78 -7.10
C GLU A 75 -3.42 -10.12 -7.03
N ALA A 76 -2.82 -10.55 -8.14
CA ALA A 76 -2.01 -11.76 -8.27
C ALA A 76 -0.51 -11.46 -8.48
N ASN A 77 -0.09 -10.21 -8.33
CA ASN A 77 1.25 -9.74 -8.67
C ASN A 77 2.03 -9.39 -7.40
N TYR A 78 3.04 -10.20 -7.09
CA TYR A 78 4.05 -9.92 -6.09
C TYR A 78 5.27 -9.23 -6.72
N SER A 79 5.90 -8.26 -6.04
CA SER A 79 7.13 -7.59 -6.50
C SER A 79 8.24 -7.65 -5.45
N ASP A 80 9.35 -8.29 -5.82
CA ASP A 80 10.59 -8.32 -5.03
C ASP A 80 11.21 -6.93 -4.93
N GLU A 81 11.11 -6.11 -5.97
CA GLU A 81 11.63 -4.75 -5.99
C GLU A 81 10.84 -3.84 -5.02
N ALA A 82 9.51 -3.97 -4.99
CA ALA A 82 8.68 -3.27 -4.02
C ALA A 82 9.02 -3.69 -2.58
N LEU A 83 9.26 -4.98 -2.35
CA LEU A 83 9.72 -5.47 -1.05
C LEU A 83 11.08 -4.86 -0.67
N GLN A 84 12.06 -4.84 -1.58
CA GLN A 84 13.36 -4.25 -1.31
C GLN A 84 13.26 -2.76 -0.99
N ILE A 85 12.47 -2.01 -1.76
CA ILE A 85 12.19 -0.59 -1.50
C ILE A 85 11.59 -0.40 -0.10
N ALA A 86 10.66 -1.27 0.31
CA ALA A 86 10.06 -1.20 1.63
C ALA A 86 11.07 -1.41 2.77
N LEU A 87 12.07 -2.27 2.54
CA LEU A 87 13.15 -2.52 3.49
C LEU A 87 14.12 -1.33 3.54
N ASP A 88 14.53 -0.80 2.39
CA ASP A 88 15.49 0.30 2.28
C ASP A 88 14.97 1.60 2.92
N TYR A 89 13.68 1.90 2.73
CA TYR A 89 13.05 3.13 3.24
C TYR A 89 12.18 2.91 4.49
N ASN A 90 12.28 1.73 5.10
CA ASN A 90 11.55 1.37 6.31
C ASN A 90 10.02 1.61 6.22
N LEU A 91 9.41 1.22 5.10
CA LEU A 91 7.98 1.38 4.84
C LEU A 91 7.17 0.16 5.28
N THR A 92 5.91 0.36 5.62
CA THR A 92 4.97 -0.72 5.96
C THR A 92 4.66 -1.58 4.74
N LEU A 93 4.70 -2.90 4.89
CA LEU A 93 4.30 -3.83 3.84
C LEU A 93 2.79 -3.91 3.76
N VAL A 94 2.25 -3.67 2.56
CA VAL A 94 0.81 -3.75 2.28
C VAL A 94 0.59 -4.73 1.14
N GLY A 95 -0.47 -5.53 1.24
CA GLY A 95 -0.99 -6.35 0.17
C GLY A 95 -2.48 -6.10 0.04
N THR A 96 -2.93 -5.77 -1.16
CA THR A 96 -4.34 -5.49 -1.44
C THR A 96 -4.84 -6.25 -2.65
N SER A 97 -6.14 -6.45 -2.68
CA SER A 97 -6.79 -7.21 -3.74
C SER A 97 -7.06 -6.37 -4.98
N ASP A 98 -7.20 -5.05 -4.85
CA ASP A 98 -7.57 -4.09 -5.92
C ASP A 98 -8.70 -4.58 -6.84
N VAL A 99 -9.69 -5.26 -6.24
CA VAL A 99 -10.68 -6.04 -6.99
C VAL A 99 -11.71 -5.13 -7.64
N PRO A 100 -11.85 -5.16 -8.97
CA PRO A 100 -12.94 -4.48 -9.67
C PRO A 100 -14.16 -5.38 -9.90
N GLY A 101 -14.04 -6.70 -9.66
CA GLY A 101 -14.99 -7.74 -10.11
C GLY A 101 -15.45 -8.72 -9.02
N LEU A 102 -15.97 -9.87 -9.45
CA LEU A 102 -16.43 -10.93 -8.54
C LEU A 102 -15.26 -11.74 -8.00
N THR A 103 -15.11 -11.72 -6.69
CA THR A 103 -13.97 -12.31 -5.97
C THR A 103 -13.89 -13.83 -6.11
N ASP A 104 -15.03 -14.52 -6.15
CA ASP A 104 -15.07 -15.98 -6.30
C ASP A 104 -14.43 -16.43 -7.61
N TRP A 105 -14.62 -15.66 -8.68
CA TRP A 105 -14.04 -15.97 -9.99
C TRP A 105 -12.53 -15.64 -10.02
N MET A 106 -12.12 -14.54 -9.39
CA MET A 106 -10.73 -14.10 -9.44
C MET A 106 -9.79 -14.95 -8.58
N TYR A 107 -10.28 -15.50 -7.46
CA TYR A 107 -9.43 -16.15 -6.44
C TYR A 107 -9.82 -17.59 -6.10
N ASP A 108 -10.78 -18.18 -6.82
CA ASP A 108 -11.19 -19.57 -6.62
C ASP A 108 -11.56 -19.90 -5.15
N ILE A 109 -12.25 -18.97 -4.51
CA ILE A 109 -12.61 -19.01 -3.07
C ILE A 109 -13.28 -20.33 -2.66
N PRO A 110 -14.22 -20.92 -3.44
CA PRO A 110 -14.85 -22.19 -3.08
C PRO A 110 -13.87 -23.37 -2.94
N HIS A 111 -12.69 -23.29 -3.56
CA HIS A 111 -11.67 -24.34 -3.52
C HIS A 111 -10.49 -23.99 -2.59
N GLY A 112 -10.64 -22.97 -1.74
CA GLY A 112 -9.67 -22.61 -0.71
C GLY A 112 -8.68 -21.53 -1.12
N GLY A 113 -8.83 -20.94 -2.31
CA GLY A 113 -8.07 -19.75 -2.67
C GLY A 113 -8.56 -18.50 -1.91
N HIS A 114 -7.76 -17.44 -1.94
CA HIS A 114 -8.08 -16.18 -1.30
C HIS A 114 -7.40 -15.02 -2.02
N TRP A 115 -7.95 -13.82 -1.87
CA TRP A 115 -7.28 -12.60 -2.31
C TRP A 115 -6.12 -12.24 -1.37
N PRO A 116 -5.10 -11.50 -1.85
CA PRO A 116 -4.05 -11.00 -0.97
C PRO A 116 -4.62 -10.12 0.14
N VAL A 117 -4.20 -10.38 1.37
CA VAL A 117 -4.62 -9.60 2.55
C VAL A 117 -3.41 -9.12 3.32
N THR A 118 -3.57 -7.99 4.00
CA THR A 118 -2.61 -7.53 5.00
C THR A 118 -3.11 -7.95 6.38
N LEU A 119 -2.36 -8.82 7.05
CA LEU A 119 -2.54 -9.14 8.46
C LEU A 119 -1.92 -8.02 9.29
N VAL A 120 -2.74 -7.34 10.09
CA VAL A 120 -2.31 -6.23 10.95
C VAL A 120 -2.32 -6.67 12.41
N PHE A 121 -1.16 -6.62 13.08
CA PHE A 121 -1.02 -7.02 14.48
C PHE A 121 -1.33 -5.88 15.44
N ALA A 122 -2.61 -5.50 15.50
CA ALA A 122 -3.12 -4.47 16.40
C ALA A 122 -3.37 -5.03 17.82
N ARG A 123 -3.30 -4.15 18.84
CA ARG A 123 -3.57 -4.52 20.25
C ARG A 123 -5.03 -4.95 20.47
N GLU A 124 -5.94 -4.27 19.78
CA GLU A 124 -7.39 -4.48 19.87
C GLU A 124 -8.02 -4.26 18.49
N ARG A 125 -9.26 -4.74 18.31
CA ARG A 125 -10.01 -4.54 17.07
C ARG A 125 -10.67 -3.16 17.06
N GLY A 126 -10.02 -2.18 16.45
CA GLY A 126 -10.56 -0.83 16.27
C GLY A 126 -9.81 -0.04 15.19
N PRO A 127 -10.44 0.96 14.54
CA PRO A 127 -9.77 1.76 13.52
C PRO A 127 -8.48 2.43 14.03
N GLU A 128 -8.51 3.01 15.23
CA GLU A 128 -7.37 3.71 15.83
C GLU A 128 -6.18 2.76 16.10
N THR A 129 -6.44 1.58 16.65
CA THR A 129 -5.41 0.58 16.96
C THR A 129 -4.85 -0.08 15.70
N ILE A 130 -5.66 -0.24 14.65
CA ILE A 130 -5.20 -0.69 13.33
C ILE A 130 -4.30 0.37 12.70
N GLN A 131 -4.70 1.64 12.75
CA GLN A 131 -3.91 2.76 12.25
C GLN A 131 -2.55 2.82 12.97
N GLU A 132 -2.53 2.76 14.30
CA GLU A 132 -1.29 2.71 15.10
C GLU A 132 -0.37 1.55 14.65
N ALA A 133 -0.94 0.35 14.47
CA ALA A 133 -0.19 -0.83 14.04
C ALA A 133 0.40 -0.70 12.62
N LEU A 134 -0.33 -0.05 11.71
CA LEU A 134 0.14 0.26 10.36
C LEU A 134 1.32 1.23 10.42
N PHE A 135 1.23 2.35 11.14
CA PHE A 135 2.35 3.28 11.31
C PHE A 135 3.58 2.61 11.98
N ASN A 136 3.36 1.65 12.88
CA ASN A 136 4.41 0.85 13.52
C ASN A 136 4.91 -0.33 12.67
N GLN A 137 4.46 -0.44 11.41
CA GLN A 137 4.89 -1.48 10.46
C GLN A 137 4.67 -2.89 11.01
N GLN A 138 3.59 -3.08 11.74
CA GLN A 138 3.22 -4.35 12.37
C GLN A 138 2.31 -5.12 11.41
N THR A 139 2.84 -5.45 10.24
CA THR A 139 2.09 -6.12 9.18
C THR A 139 2.81 -7.35 8.64
N VAL A 140 2.01 -8.31 8.16
CA VAL A 140 2.43 -9.41 7.30
C VAL A 140 1.45 -9.48 6.14
N VAL A 141 1.95 -9.54 4.90
CA VAL A 141 1.13 -9.76 3.72
C VAL A 141 0.96 -11.26 3.53
N TRP A 142 -0.29 -11.72 3.42
CA TRP A 142 -0.63 -13.10 3.09
C TRP A 142 -1.09 -13.18 1.64
N PHE A 143 -0.34 -13.92 0.83
CA PHE A 143 -0.60 -14.09 -0.60
C PHE A 143 -0.30 -15.53 -1.01
N ASN A 144 -1.32 -16.25 -1.49
CA ASN A 144 -1.24 -17.69 -1.75
C ASN A 144 -0.67 -18.43 -0.52
N ASP A 145 0.37 -19.23 -0.71
CA ASP A 145 1.04 -19.97 0.36
C ASP A 145 2.13 -19.17 1.09
N LEU A 146 2.24 -17.85 0.86
CA LEU A 146 3.30 -17.00 1.40
C LEU A 146 2.80 -16.05 2.50
N PHE A 147 3.58 -15.97 3.57
CA PHE A 147 3.53 -14.89 4.56
C PHE A 147 4.77 -14.03 4.41
N ILE A 148 4.59 -12.79 3.96
CA ILE A 148 5.68 -11.86 3.65
C ILE A 148 5.69 -10.76 4.71
N GLY A 149 6.77 -10.68 5.47
CA GLY A 149 6.90 -9.78 6.61
C GLY A 149 8.34 -9.31 6.78
N LYS A 150 8.54 -8.20 7.50
CA LYS A 150 9.87 -7.78 7.93
C LYS A 150 10.37 -8.69 9.06
N GLN A 151 11.64 -9.08 9.01
CA GLN A 151 12.31 -9.70 10.15
C GLN A 151 12.47 -8.64 11.25
N LYS A 152 12.06 -8.98 12.48
CA LYS A 152 12.24 -8.15 13.67
C LYS A 152 13.23 -8.80 14.63
#